data_AF-A0A939IE66-F1
#
_entry.id   AF-A0A939IE66-F1
#
_cell.length_a   1.000
_cell.length_b   1.000
_cell.length_c   1.000
_cell.angle_alpha   90.00
_cell.angle_beta   90.00
_cell.angle_gamma   90.00
#
_symmetry.space_group_name_H-M   'P 1'
#
loop_
_entity.id
_entity.type
_entity.pdbx_description
1 polymer ?
#
loop_
_entity_poly.entity_id
_entity_poly.type
_entity_poly.pdbx_seq_one_letter_code
_entity_poly.pdbx_strand_id
1 'polypeptide(L)'
;MDYTSDTRRSSGENNRLEQGQETSFRRSISTRRQRDSDHPESSTAPARQTQSSQNRDLEQMGRYSRDRTMPQPMRNIMAELYQVGTRTDLYPDAGGAAFASRKFRNETFANHEVRYHGEADKEEVDRIGNLTHELTHVSVQDKFDKDYVNYTNPPPGPVDAPTFNPNAERMQNEEDRQRQQSVSSADNAIQVKLENLQKLTLKDGCLNQEQRNQVREKLTYGIQSPHIEFDTVINQILTWLYHWGVTSDKSKLARELSNVAAQNQKERISQNRIVASTKKKPTFKPATQAIGEKPSSWKDKFRKS
;
A
#
# COMPACT_ATOMS: atom_id res chain seq x y z
N MET A 1 39.35 44.32 34.92
CA MET A 1 39.76 45.22 33.84
C MET A 1 39.16 44.67 32.57
N ASP A 2 38.17 45.23 31.89
CA ASP A 2 37.19 46.31 32.10
C ASP A 2 36.24 46.12 30.90
N TYR A 3 34.92 46.01 31.14
CA TYR A 3 33.87 46.96 30.71
C TYR A 3 33.86 47.25 29.20
N THR A 4 32.78 47.04 28.41
CA THR A 4 31.40 47.58 28.50
C THR A 4 30.53 46.84 27.47
N SER A 5 29.36 46.25 27.80
CA SER A 5 28.00 46.83 27.78
C SER A 5 27.61 47.62 26.51
N ASP A 6 26.56 47.20 25.78
CA ASP A 6 25.31 47.98 25.82
C ASP A 6 24.05 47.25 25.30
N THR A 7 22.97 47.65 25.94
CA THR A 7 21.56 47.24 25.93
C THR A 7 20.73 48.01 24.88
N ARG A 8 19.60 47.45 24.42
CA ARG A 8 18.30 48.17 24.42
C ARG A 8 17.06 47.30 24.18
N ARG A 9 16.16 47.41 25.16
CA ARG A 9 14.71 47.09 25.19
C ARG A 9 13.91 48.00 24.25
N SER A 10 12.70 47.56 23.86
CA SER A 10 11.38 48.18 24.19
C SER A 10 10.31 47.60 23.23
N SER A 11 9.36 46.77 23.71
CA SER A 11 8.02 47.10 24.26
C SER A 11 6.92 47.32 23.21
N GLY A 12 5.77 46.66 23.39
CA GLY A 12 4.54 47.07 22.72
C GLY A 12 3.42 46.02 22.69
N GLU A 13 2.87 45.66 23.85
CA GLU A 13 1.51 45.10 23.96
C GLU A 13 0.46 46.21 23.75
N ASN A 14 -0.60 45.93 22.99
CA ASN A 14 -2.00 45.99 23.48
C ASN A 14 -3.06 45.77 22.37
N ASN A 15 -3.93 44.78 22.63
CA ASN A 15 -5.40 44.71 22.47
C ASN A 15 -6.13 45.76 21.59
N ARG A 16 -7.10 45.32 20.77
CA ARG A 16 -8.55 45.23 21.12
C ARG A 16 -9.45 44.91 19.91
N LEU A 17 -10.53 44.19 20.23
CA LEU A 17 -11.76 43.79 19.50
C LEU A 17 -12.36 44.75 18.45
N GLU A 18 -12.97 44.14 17.42
CA GLU A 18 -14.34 44.42 16.88
C GLU A 18 -14.72 43.26 15.91
N GLN A 19 -15.68 42.39 16.26
CA GLN A 19 -17.12 42.40 15.94
C GLN A 19 -17.50 42.14 14.46
N GLY A 20 -18.29 41.07 14.28
CA GLY A 20 -19.44 41.05 13.37
C GLY A 20 -19.28 40.28 12.05
N GLN A 21 -19.87 39.08 11.96
CA GLN A 21 -21.08 38.84 11.15
C GLN A 21 -21.46 37.36 11.18
N GLU A 22 -22.55 37.08 11.90
CA GLU A 22 -23.27 35.81 11.92
C GLU A 22 -24.05 35.64 10.60
N THR A 23 -23.84 34.53 9.91
CA THR A 23 -24.76 34.06 8.86
C THR A 23 -25.62 32.92 9.41
N SER A 24 -26.92 33.20 9.43
CA SER A 24 -27.99 32.37 9.95
C SER A 24 -28.42 31.33 8.90
N PHE A 25 -28.26 30.04 9.21
CA PHE A 25 -28.94 28.96 8.47
C PHE A 25 -30.07 28.37 9.32
N ARG A 26 -31.29 28.64 8.84
CA ARG A 26 -32.58 28.16 9.36
C ARG A 26 -32.60 26.64 9.48
N ARG A 27 -32.87 26.13 10.68
CA ARG A 27 -33.41 24.78 10.91
C ARG A 27 -34.92 24.82 10.77
N SER A 28 -35.45 24.08 9.80
CA SER A 28 -36.87 23.78 9.68
C SER A 28 -37.24 22.71 10.69
N ILE A 29 -38.03 23.09 11.69
CA ILE A 29 -38.69 22.19 12.64
C ILE A 29 -39.88 21.56 11.91
N SER A 30 -39.84 20.25 11.71
CA SER A 30 -40.99 19.45 11.27
C SER A 30 -41.51 18.61 12.42
N THR A 31 -42.82 18.63 12.55
CA THR A 31 -43.68 18.23 13.65
C THR A 31 -43.66 16.75 14.01
N ARG A 32 -43.67 16.53 15.34
CA ARG A 32 -43.93 15.29 16.07
C ARG A 32 -45.40 14.86 15.90
N ARG A 33 -45.65 13.65 15.39
CA ARG A 33 -46.90 12.90 15.62
C ARG A 33 -46.55 11.44 15.93
N GLN A 34 -47.00 11.01 17.11
CA GLN A 34 -47.00 9.62 17.57
C GLN A 34 -47.86 8.75 16.66
N ARG A 35 -47.41 7.52 16.41
CA ARG A 35 -48.26 6.31 16.43
C ARG A 35 -47.38 5.11 16.75
N ASP A 36 -47.75 4.43 17.84
CA ASP A 36 -47.35 3.08 18.19
C ASP A 36 -47.79 2.10 17.10
N SER A 37 -46.96 1.12 16.76
CA SER A 37 -47.24 -0.34 16.83
C SER A 37 -46.15 -1.16 16.12
N ASP A 38 -45.71 -2.18 16.84
CA ASP A 38 -45.22 -3.50 16.41
C ASP A 38 -43.78 -3.70 15.89
N HIS A 39 -43.06 -4.52 16.67
CA HIS A 39 -41.75 -5.12 16.41
C HIS A 39 -41.70 -5.91 15.07
N PRO A 40 -40.51 -6.00 14.45
CA PRO A 40 -39.68 -7.18 14.72
C PRO A 40 -38.21 -6.85 14.98
N GLU A 41 -37.58 -7.79 15.67
CA GLU A 41 -36.17 -7.93 16.00
C GLU A 41 -35.23 -7.39 14.91
N SER A 42 -34.49 -6.34 15.25
CA SER A 42 -33.36 -5.85 14.45
C SER A 42 -32.16 -6.75 14.71
N SER A 43 -31.77 -7.52 13.68
CA SER A 43 -30.63 -8.41 13.69
C SER A 43 -29.33 -7.64 13.95
N THR A 44 -28.63 -8.00 15.02
CA THR A 44 -27.25 -7.61 15.32
C THR A 44 -26.24 -8.39 14.44
N ALA A 45 -26.40 -8.31 13.11
CA ALA A 45 -25.69 -9.15 12.15
C ALA A 45 -24.48 -8.55 11.38
N PRO A 46 -23.91 -7.35 11.63
CA PRO A 46 -22.71 -6.94 10.89
C PRO A 46 -21.40 -7.56 11.45
N ALA A 47 -21.26 -7.70 12.77
CA ALA A 47 -19.98 -8.08 13.38
C ALA A 47 -19.54 -9.54 13.11
N ARG A 48 -20.49 -10.49 13.03
CA ARG A 48 -20.18 -11.92 12.79
C ARG A 48 -19.76 -12.22 11.36
N GLN A 49 -20.28 -11.47 10.39
CA GLN A 49 -20.00 -11.71 8.97
C GLN A 49 -18.60 -11.24 8.60
N THR A 50 -18.18 -10.08 9.11
CA THR A 50 -16.83 -9.51 8.90
C THR A 50 -15.72 -10.34 9.55
N GLN A 51 -15.93 -10.92 10.73
CA GLN A 51 -14.96 -11.86 11.33
C GLN A 51 -14.83 -13.17 10.52
N SER A 52 -15.91 -13.63 9.87
CA SER A 52 -15.88 -14.85 9.06
C SER A 52 -15.12 -14.69 7.73
N SER A 53 -15.16 -13.51 7.11
CA SER A 53 -14.43 -13.25 5.86
C SER A 53 -12.94 -12.97 6.09
N GLN A 54 -12.58 -12.30 7.19
CA GLN A 54 -11.18 -12.13 7.64
C GLN A 54 -10.46 -13.48 7.73
N ASN A 55 -11.09 -14.44 8.40
CA ASN A 55 -10.52 -15.77 8.57
C ASN A 55 -10.42 -16.52 7.24
N ARG A 56 -11.36 -16.33 6.31
CA ARG A 56 -11.37 -17.05 5.03
C ARG A 56 -10.14 -16.76 4.16
N ASP A 57 -9.84 -15.49 3.89
CA ASP A 57 -8.75 -15.13 2.98
C ASP A 57 -7.38 -15.47 3.61
N LEU A 58 -7.22 -15.24 4.91
CA LEU A 58 -6.01 -15.62 5.65
C LEU A 58 -5.84 -17.15 5.70
N GLU A 59 -6.91 -17.91 5.95
CA GLU A 59 -6.88 -19.37 5.89
C GLU A 59 -6.50 -19.86 4.49
N GLN A 60 -6.99 -19.20 3.45
CA GLN A 60 -6.64 -19.53 2.06
C GLN A 60 -5.14 -19.32 1.80
N MET A 61 -4.53 -18.23 2.28
CA MET A 61 -3.06 -18.08 2.27
C MET A 61 -2.37 -19.21 3.02
N GLY A 62 -2.91 -19.62 4.18
CA GLY A 62 -2.44 -20.77 4.94
C GLY A 62 -2.60 -22.12 4.21
N ARG A 63 -3.52 -22.24 3.24
CA ARG A 63 -3.62 -23.41 2.35
C ARG A 63 -2.58 -23.32 1.23
N TYR A 64 -2.43 -22.15 0.61
CA TYR A 64 -1.41 -21.89 -0.41
C TYR A 64 0.01 -22.15 0.08
N SER A 65 0.33 -21.83 1.33
CA SER A 65 1.64 -22.15 1.91
C SER A 65 1.95 -23.65 1.97
N ARG A 66 0.93 -24.51 1.96
CA ARG A 66 1.03 -25.97 2.02
C ARG A 66 0.74 -26.66 0.68
N ASP A 67 0.29 -25.91 -0.33
CA ASP A 67 -0.07 -26.45 -1.64
C ASP A 67 1.17 -26.81 -2.46
N ARG A 68 1.40 -28.12 -2.65
CA ARG A 68 2.58 -28.61 -3.38
C ARG A 68 2.58 -28.24 -4.86
N THR A 69 1.43 -27.88 -5.43
CA THR A 69 1.31 -27.40 -6.83
C THR A 69 1.78 -25.96 -6.99
N MET A 70 1.73 -25.16 -5.92
CA MET A 70 2.24 -23.79 -5.90
C MET A 70 3.78 -23.77 -5.93
N PRO A 71 4.44 -22.90 -6.72
CA PRO A 71 5.90 -22.81 -6.73
C PRO A 71 6.49 -22.52 -5.34
N GLN A 72 7.64 -23.14 -5.02
CA GLN A 72 8.26 -23.03 -3.69
C GLN A 72 8.46 -21.56 -3.21
N PRO A 73 8.95 -20.61 -4.03
CA PRO A 73 9.05 -19.22 -3.60
C PRO A 73 7.71 -18.64 -3.14
N MET A 74 6.63 -18.97 -3.85
CA MET A 74 5.30 -18.47 -3.51
C MET A 74 4.74 -19.14 -2.26
N ARG A 75 4.95 -20.46 -2.08
CA ARG A 75 4.62 -21.12 -0.80
C ARG A 75 5.30 -20.46 0.39
N ASN A 76 6.59 -20.13 0.23
CA ASN A 76 7.37 -19.50 1.30
C ASN A 76 6.83 -18.11 1.66
N ILE A 77 6.47 -17.31 0.64
CA ILE A 77 5.83 -16.00 0.82
C ILE A 77 4.47 -16.17 1.50
N MET A 78 3.63 -17.10 1.04
CA MET A 78 2.32 -17.36 1.65
C MET A 78 2.45 -17.83 3.11
N ALA A 79 3.48 -18.63 3.44
CA ALA A 79 3.76 -19.03 4.81
C ALA A 79 4.15 -17.83 5.69
N GLU A 80 5.02 -16.97 5.18
CA GLU A 80 5.44 -15.73 5.85
C GLU A 80 4.25 -14.79 6.08
N LEU A 81 3.47 -14.51 5.04
CA LEU A 81 2.32 -13.61 5.13
C LEU A 81 1.20 -14.19 6.00
N TYR A 82 0.97 -15.50 5.96
CA TYR A 82 0.05 -16.15 6.88
C TYR A 82 0.46 -15.93 8.34
N GLN A 83 1.74 -16.14 8.68
CA GLN A 83 2.24 -15.89 10.04
C GLN A 83 2.05 -14.42 10.45
N VAL A 84 2.37 -13.47 9.57
CA VAL A 84 2.17 -12.03 9.83
C VAL A 84 0.69 -11.71 10.01
N GLY A 85 -0.19 -12.28 9.18
CA GLY A 85 -1.63 -12.08 9.28
C GLY A 85 -2.25 -12.59 10.58
N THR A 86 -1.75 -13.68 11.17
CA THR A 86 -2.27 -14.20 12.46
C THR A 86 -2.05 -13.27 13.65
N ARG A 87 -1.21 -12.25 13.48
CA ARG A 87 -0.82 -11.24 14.48
C ARG A 87 -1.01 -9.83 13.90
N THR A 88 -2.00 -9.65 13.04
CA THR A 88 -2.40 -8.35 12.46
C THR A 88 -3.92 -8.23 12.55
N ASP A 89 -4.43 -7.05 12.92
CA ASP A 89 -5.86 -6.76 12.85
C ASP A 89 -6.25 -6.60 11.37
N LEU A 90 -7.00 -7.55 10.81
CA LEU A 90 -7.40 -7.53 9.39
C LEU A 90 -8.81 -6.97 9.23
N TYR A 91 -9.04 -6.15 8.21
CA TYR A 91 -10.38 -5.65 7.87
C TYR A 91 -10.59 -5.74 6.34
N PRO A 92 -11.50 -6.60 5.85
CA PRO A 92 -11.74 -6.84 4.42
C PRO A 92 -12.64 -5.78 3.76
N ASP A 93 -13.05 -4.76 4.53
CA ASP A 93 -13.76 -3.60 4.04
C ASP A 93 -12.88 -2.38 4.32
N ALA A 94 -12.23 -1.89 3.27
CA ALA A 94 -11.41 -0.70 3.38
C ALA A 94 -12.25 0.58 3.52
N GLY A 95 -13.54 0.55 3.14
CA GLY A 95 -14.40 1.74 3.11
C GLY A 95 -13.82 2.92 2.32
N GLY A 96 -12.80 2.66 1.49
CA GLY A 96 -11.83 3.65 1.00
C GLY A 96 -10.57 2.98 0.44
N ALA A 97 -9.40 3.61 0.61
CA ALA A 97 -8.12 3.04 0.19
C ALA A 97 -7.69 1.87 1.09
N ALA A 98 -7.10 0.84 0.50
CA ALA A 98 -6.42 -0.22 1.25
C ALA A 98 -5.12 0.34 1.87
N PHE A 99 -4.76 -0.16 3.05
CA PHE A 99 -3.54 0.25 3.74
C PHE A 99 -3.09 -0.76 4.80
N ALA A 100 -1.80 -0.75 5.08
CA ALA A 100 -1.20 -1.26 6.30
C ALA A 100 -0.78 -0.10 7.22
N SER A 101 -0.97 -0.26 8.53
CA SER A 101 -0.62 0.77 9.51
C SER A 101 -0.19 0.16 10.84
N ARG A 102 0.69 0.86 11.58
CA ARG A 102 1.05 0.48 12.95
C ARG A 102 0.10 1.13 13.95
N LYS A 103 -0.33 0.36 14.94
CA LYS A 103 -1.04 0.83 16.13
C LYS A 103 -0.08 0.85 17.31
N PHE A 104 -0.18 1.90 18.10
CA PHE A 104 0.61 2.10 19.31
C PHE A 104 -0.29 2.17 20.53
N ARG A 105 0.28 1.92 21.70
CA ARG A 105 -0.33 2.18 23.00
C ARG A 105 0.73 2.82 23.87
N ASN A 106 0.51 4.07 24.27
CA ASN A 106 1.50 4.86 25.01
C ASN A 106 2.86 4.84 24.30
N GLU A 107 2.88 5.16 23.01
CA GLU A 107 4.10 5.21 22.16
C GLU A 107 4.80 3.86 21.93
N THR A 108 4.31 2.79 22.56
CA THR A 108 4.83 1.43 22.38
C THR A 108 4.06 0.74 21.26
N PHE A 109 4.76 0.07 20.35
CA PHE A 109 4.12 -0.72 19.30
C PHE A 109 3.18 -1.77 19.92
N ALA A 110 1.93 -1.78 19.47
CA ALA A 110 0.91 -2.67 19.99
C ALA A 110 0.56 -3.77 18.97
N ASN A 111 0.14 -3.37 17.77
CA ASN A 111 -0.20 -4.30 16.70
C ASN A 111 -0.13 -3.62 15.33
N HIS A 112 -0.19 -4.41 14.26
CA HIS A 112 -0.49 -3.92 12.93
C HIS A 112 -1.99 -3.94 12.66
N GLU A 113 -2.44 -3.02 11.82
CA GLU A 113 -3.78 -3.02 11.22
C GLU A 113 -3.66 -2.99 9.71
N VAL A 114 -4.36 -3.90 9.06
CA VAL A 114 -4.48 -3.97 7.60
C VAL A 114 -5.95 -3.83 7.22
N ARG A 115 -6.22 -2.85 6.37
CA ARG A 115 -7.50 -2.72 5.66
C ARG A 115 -7.27 -3.02 4.19
N TYR A 116 -8.05 -3.91 3.61
CA TYR A 116 -7.87 -4.32 2.22
C TYR A 116 -9.21 -4.50 1.52
N HIS A 117 -9.20 -4.46 0.19
CA HIS A 117 -10.37 -4.70 -0.65
C HIS A 117 -10.67 -6.20 -0.72
N GLY A 118 -11.29 -6.72 0.33
CA GLY A 118 -11.68 -8.12 0.55
C GLY A 118 -13.20 -8.35 0.49
N GLU A 119 -13.94 -7.45 -0.14
CA GLU A 119 -15.39 -7.52 -0.23
C GLU A 119 -15.86 -8.78 -0.97
N ALA A 120 -16.98 -9.37 -0.55
CA ALA A 120 -17.40 -10.70 -0.98
C ALA A 120 -17.77 -10.81 -2.48
N ASP A 121 -18.05 -9.68 -3.13
CA ASP A 121 -18.36 -9.55 -4.54
C ASP A 121 -17.12 -9.50 -5.45
N LYS A 122 -15.93 -9.27 -4.90
CA LYS A 122 -14.66 -9.34 -5.65
C LYS A 122 -14.27 -10.78 -5.91
N GLU A 123 -13.54 -11.02 -7.00
CA GLU A 123 -12.97 -12.34 -7.27
C GLU A 123 -11.90 -12.72 -6.25
N GLU A 124 -11.71 -14.03 -6.01
CA GLU A 124 -10.71 -14.51 -5.04
C GLU A 124 -9.29 -14.06 -5.40
N VAL A 125 -8.96 -14.02 -6.70
CA VAL A 125 -7.66 -13.55 -7.19
C VAL A 125 -7.36 -12.12 -6.75
N ASP A 126 -8.38 -11.26 -6.75
CA ASP A 126 -8.26 -9.86 -6.33
C ASP A 126 -8.17 -9.75 -4.82
N ARG A 127 -9.06 -10.42 -4.08
CA ARG A 127 -9.08 -10.38 -2.61
C ARG A 127 -7.75 -10.88 -2.01
N ILE A 128 -7.28 -12.05 -2.45
CA ILE A 128 -6.01 -12.62 -1.95
C ILE A 128 -4.83 -11.80 -2.45
N GLY A 129 -4.86 -11.28 -3.68
CA GLY A 129 -3.84 -10.38 -4.19
C GLY A 129 -3.70 -9.10 -3.36
N ASN A 130 -4.82 -8.48 -2.99
CA ASN A 130 -4.84 -7.28 -2.15
C ASN A 130 -4.37 -7.58 -0.73
N LEU A 131 -4.84 -8.66 -0.11
CA LEU A 131 -4.33 -9.06 1.21
C LEU A 131 -2.82 -9.36 1.16
N THR A 132 -2.35 -9.98 0.07
CA THR A 132 -0.91 -10.25 -0.16
C THR A 132 -0.11 -8.96 -0.19
N HIS A 133 -0.64 -7.94 -0.87
CA HIS A 133 -0.04 -6.62 -0.97
C HIS A 133 0.14 -5.99 0.41
N GLU A 134 -0.96 -5.87 1.18
CA GLU A 134 -0.93 -5.20 2.48
C GLU A 134 -0.13 -5.97 3.54
N LEU A 135 -0.23 -7.30 3.59
CA LEU A 135 0.57 -8.09 4.53
C LEU A 135 2.07 -8.06 4.18
N THR A 136 2.42 -7.81 2.91
CA THR A 136 3.81 -7.64 2.54
C THR A 136 4.38 -6.35 3.14
N HIS A 137 3.62 -5.25 3.18
CA HIS A 137 4.02 -4.02 3.90
C HIS A 137 4.34 -4.33 5.37
N VAL A 138 3.44 -5.07 6.03
CA VAL A 138 3.63 -5.47 7.43
C VAL A 138 4.88 -6.33 7.60
N SER A 139 5.12 -7.30 6.71
CA SER A 139 6.32 -8.14 6.78
C SER A 139 7.61 -7.33 6.58
N VAL A 140 7.63 -6.40 5.62
CA VAL A 140 8.77 -5.50 5.38
C VAL A 140 9.08 -4.68 6.63
N GLN A 141 8.04 -4.10 7.23
CA GLN A 141 8.13 -3.33 8.47
C GLN A 141 8.72 -4.17 9.62
N ASP A 142 8.21 -5.38 9.84
CA ASP A 142 8.67 -6.28 10.91
C ASP A 142 10.11 -6.76 10.71
N LYS A 143 10.52 -6.95 9.45
CA LYS A 143 11.82 -7.56 9.13
C LYS A 143 12.95 -6.57 9.06
N PHE A 144 12.73 -5.38 8.51
CA PHE A 144 13.78 -4.37 8.39
C PHE A 144 13.79 -3.35 9.52
N ASP A 145 12.74 -3.32 10.36
CA ASP A 145 12.59 -2.34 11.43
C ASP A 145 12.77 -0.89 10.93
N LYS A 146 12.16 -0.64 9.78
CA LYS A 146 12.08 0.67 9.12
C LYS A 146 10.64 0.97 8.81
N ASP A 147 10.29 2.24 8.64
CA ASP A 147 8.92 2.68 8.39
C ASP A 147 8.51 2.24 6.97
N TYR A 148 8.14 0.97 6.78
CA TYR A 148 7.80 0.35 5.48
C TYR A 148 8.85 0.39 4.35
N VAL A 149 10.08 0.87 4.60
CA VAL A 149 11.12 0.94 3.57
C VAL A 149 11.70 -0.44 3.26
N ASN A 150 11.63 -0.83 1.98
CA ASN A 150 12.01 -2.12 1.43
C ASN A 150 13.52 -2.42 1.45
N TYR A 151 14.38 -1.57 1.99
CA TYR A 151 15.82 -1.80 2.00
C TYR A 151 16.54 -1.19 3.20
N THR A 152 17.71 -1.74 3.50
CA THR A 152 18.54 -1.37 4.64
C THR A 152 19.69 -0.44 4.27
N ASN A 153 19.76 0.05 3.01
CA ASN A 153 20.71 1.10 2.62
C ASN A 153 20.68 2.26 3.64
N PRO A 154 21.85 2.80 4.03
CA PRO A 154 21.90 3.91 4.97
C PRO A 154 21.27 5.16 4.34
N PRO A 155 20.39 5.88 5.07
CA PRO A 155 19.82 7.12 4.57
C PRO A 155 20.91 8.20 4.38
N PRO A 156 20.66 9.21 3.53
CA PRO A 156 21.63 10.28 3.27
C PRO A 156 21.86 11.21 4.48
N GLY A 157 20.98 11.17 5.48
CA GLY A 157 21.05 12.00 6.68
C GLY A 157 20.30 11.37 7.86
N PRO A 158 20.22 12.08 9.00
CA PRO A 158 19.44 11.63 10.14
C PRO A 158 17.96 11.51 9.78
N VAL A 159 17.28 10.57 10.43
CA VAL A 159 15.83 10.38 10.36
C VAL A 159 15.23 10.95 11.64
N ASP A 160 14.12 11.67 11.52
CA ASP A 160 13.46 12.29 12.66
C ASP A 160 12.94 11.25 13.66
N ALA A 161 12.92 11.64 14.94
CA ALA A 161 12.30 10.85 15.99
C ALA A 161 10.79 10.66 15.72
N PRO A 162 10.17 9.55 16.14
CA PRO A 162 8.73 9.37 15.99
C PRO A 162 7.96 10.45 16.75
N THR A 163 6.95 11.02 16.11
CA THR A 163 5.95 11.87 16.76
C THR A 163 4.60 11.17 16.72
N PHE A 164 3.82 11.30 17.79
CA PHE A 164 2.55 10.60 17.92
C PHE A 164 1.38 11.56 18.04
N ASN A 165 0.19 11.08 17.66
CA ASN A 165 -1.05 11.80 17.89
C ASN A 165 -1.33 11.99 19.40
N PRO A 166 -2.26 12.87 19.82
CA PRO A 166 -2.49 13.16 21.24
C PRO A 166 -2.79 11.95 22.13
N ASN A 167 -3.34 10.87 21.56
CA ASN A 167 -3.64 9.63 22.27
C ASN A 167 -2.49 8.61 22.25
N ALA A 168 -1.37 8.93 21.59
CA ALA A 168 -0.22 8.05 21.41
C ALA A 168 -0.53 6.70 20.74
N GLU A 169 -1.52 6.68 19.85
CA GLU A 169 -2.01 5.47 19.15
C GLU A 169 -1.51 5.36 17.71
N ARG A 170 -1.07 6.47 17.11
CA ARG A 170 -0.58 6.53 15.72
C ARG A 170 0.62 7.47 15.61
N MET A 171 1.59 7.09 14.80
CA MET A 171 2.70 7.97 14.42
C MET A 171 2.19 9.01 13.41
N GLN A 172 2.53 10.29 13.61
CA GLN A 172 2.11 11.40 12.74
C GLN A 172 3.12 11.69 11.62
N ASN A 173 4.39 11.39 11.83
CA ASN A 173 5.48 11.65 10.88
C ASN A 173 6.03 10.39 10.20
N GLU A 174 5.27 9.29 10.15
CA GLU A 174 5.72 8.02 9.55
C GLU A 174 6.04 8.17 8.05
N GLU A 175 5.22 8.91 7.31
CA GLU A 175 5.45 9.21 5.89
C GLU A 175 6.68 10.10 5.68
N ASP A 176 6.91 11.09 6.54
CA ASP A 176 8.08 11.95 6.47
C ASP A 176 9.36 11.15 6.71
N ARG A 177 9.33 10.25 7.71
CA ARG A 177 10.42 9.35 8.02
C ARG A 177 10.69 8.34 6.90
N GLN A 178 9.65 7.79 6.26
CA GLN A 178 9.77 6.98 5.05
C GLN A 178 10.59 7.71 3.97
N ARG A 179 10.25 8.97 3.70
CA ARG A 179 10.95 9.79 2.69
C ARG A 179 12.40 10.06 3.10
N GLN A 180 12.67 10.33 4.38
CA GLN A 180 14.04 10.51 4.89
C GLN A 180 14.88 9.22 4.82
N GLN A 181 14.24 8.06 4.98
CA GLN A 181 14.85 6.74 4.87
C GLN A 181 15.10 6.31 3.41
N SER A 182 14.47 6.97 2.44
CA SER A 182 14.65 6.68 1.02
C SER A 182 16.05 7.09 0.53
N VAL A 183 16.59 6.28 -0.37
CA VAL A 183 17.92 6.45 -0.98
C VAL A 183 17.74 6.44 -2.50
N SER A 184 17.92 7.60 -3.13
CA SER A 184 17.59 7.80 -4.56
C SER A 184 18.31 6.83 -5.50
N SER A 185 19.53 6.38 -5.15
CA SER A 185 20.27 5.41 -5.98
C SER A 185 19.70 3.99 -5.89
N ALA A 186 19.17 3.60 -4.72
CA ALA A 186 18.44 2.35 -4.52
C ALA A 186 17.08 2.39 -5.24
N ASP A 187 16.34 3.49 -5.07
CA ASP A 187 15.06 3.73 -5.75
C ASP A 187 15.21 3.65 -7.27
N ASN A 188 16.23 4.30 -7.83
CA ASN A 188 16.54 4.23 -9.26
C ASN A 188 16.82 2.78 -9.73
N ALA A 189 17.56 1.99 -8.94
CA ALA A 189 17.84 0.60 -9.28
C ALA A 189 16.58 -0.28 -9.26
N ILE A 190 15.69 -0.06 -8.28
CA ILE A 190 14.39 -0.73 -8.19
C ILE A 190 13.50 -0.32 -9.38
N GLN A 191 13.41 0.96 -9.71
CA GLN A 191 12.61 1.45 -10.84
C GLN A 191 13.06 0.82 -12.16
N VAL A 192 14.38 0.72 -12.40
CA VAL A 192 14.92 0.03 -13.59
C VAL A 192 14.49 -1.45 -13.62
N LYS A 193 14.48 -2.13 -12.47
CA LYS A 193 14.04 -3.53 -12.37
C LYS A 193 12.54 -3.66 -12.70
N LEU A 194 11.70 -2.81 -12.10
CA LEU A 194 10.26 -2.81 -12.35
C LEU A 194 9.91 -2.45 -13.80
N GLU A 195 10.63 -1.52 -14.43
CA GLU A 195 10.44 -1.19 -15.84
C GLU A 195 10.83 -2.36 -16.76
N ASN A 196 11.88 -3.12 -16.42
CA ASN A 196 12.23 -4.32 -17.18
C ASN A 196 11.13 -5.39 -17.07
N LEU A 197 10.51 -5.54 -15.89
CA LEU A 197 9.34 -6.41 -15.72
C LEU A 197 8.16 -5.93 -16.57
N GLN A 198 7.88 -4.62 -16.62
CA GLN A 198 6.82 -4.08 -17.50
C GLN A 198 7.08 -4.42 -18.98
N LYS A 199 8.33 -4.29 -19.44
CA LYS A 199 8.73 -4.67 -20.80
C LYS A 199 8.54 -6.16 -21.08
N LEU A 200 8.72 -7.03 -20.08
CA LEU A 200 8.42 -8.45 -20.18
C LEU A 200 6.91 -8.68 -20.27
N THR A 201 6.11 -8.01 -19.43
CA THR A 201 4.64 -8.10 -19.45
C THR A 201 4.05 -7.80 -20.82
N LEU A 202 4.53 -6.75 -21.50
CA LEU A 202 4.04 -6.39 -22.84
C LEU A 202 4.32 -7.44 -23.92
N LYS A 203 5.31 -8.31 -23.70
CA LYS A 203 5.74 -9.35 -24.63
C LYS A 203 5.26 -10.74 -24.22
N ASP A 204 4.57 -10.85 -23.08
CA ASP A 204 4.18 -12.15 -22.54
C ASP A 204 2.92 -12.67 -23.25
N GLY A 205 3.10 -13.78 -23.98
CA GLY A 205 2.03 -14.46 -24.71
C GLY A 205 1.12 -15.32 -23.83
N CYS A 206 1.46 -15.54 -22.56
CA CYS A 206 0.63 -16.29 -21.61
C CYS A 206 -0.46 -15.42 -20.96
N LEU A 207 -0.37 -14.08 -21.12
CA LEU A 207 -1.34 -13.13 -20.58
C LEU A 207 -2.29 -12.65 -21.67
N ASN A 208 -3.57 -12.52 -21.34
CA ASN A 208 -4.51 -11.78 -22.18
C ASN A 208 -4.31 -10.25 -22.00
N GLN A 209 -5.05 -9.44 -22.77
CA GLN A 209 -4.88 -7.99 -22.74
C GLN A 209 -5.21 -7.36 -21.38
N GLU A 210 -6.25 -7.86 -20.72
CA GLU A 210 -6.70 -7.36 -19.42
C GLU A 210 -5.67 -7.67 -18.33
N GLN A 211 -5.21 -8.92 -18.27
CA GLN A 211 -4.14 -9.33 -17.35
C GLN A 211 -2.86 -8.52 -17.56
N ARG A 212 -2.48 -8.23 -18.81
CA ARG A 212 -1.33 -7.36 -19.11
C ARG A 212 -1.53 -5.94 -18.59
N ASN A 213 -2.74 -5.39 -18.67
CA ASN A 213 -3.05 -4.06 -18.15
C ASN A 213 -2.94 -4.04 -16.63
N GLN A 214 -3.56 -5.00 -15.94
CA GLN A 214 -3.51 -5.12 -14.47
C GLN A 214 -2.07 -5.23 -13.95
N VAL A 215 -1.25 -6.10 -14.56
CA VAL A 215 0.16 -6.24 -14.19
C VAL A 215 0.94 -4.93 -14.46
N ARG A 216 0.70 -4.27 -15.59
CA ARG A 216 1.39 -3.02 -15.93
C ARG A 216 1.03 -1.89 -14.96
N GLU A 217 -0.24 -1.76 -14.61
CA GLU A 217 -0.72 -0.78 -13.64
C GLU A 217 -0.10 -1.01 -12.28
N LYS A 218 -0.05 -2.26 -11.80
CA LYS A 218 0.57 -2.56 -10.51
C LYS A 218 2.08 -2.32 -10.53
N LEU A 219 2.79 -2.69 -11.59
CA LEU A 219 4.22 -2.34 -11.73
C LEU A 219 4.44 -0.83 -11.82
N THR A 220 3.50 -0.08 -12.40
CA THR A 220 3.57 1.39 -12.47
C THR A 220 3.45 2.00 -11.09
N TYR A 221 2.52 1.51 -10.28
CA TYR A 221 2.40 1.90 -8.88
C TYR A 221 3.71 1.65 -8.12
N GLY A 222 4.33 0.49 -8.32
CA GLY A 222 5.65 0.18 -7.76
C GLY A 222 6.77 1.15 -8.19
N ILE A 223 6.72 1.67 -9.42
CA ILE A 223 7.72 2.64 -9.92
C ILE A 223 7.55 4.02 -9.28
N GLN A 224 6.33 4.39 -8.90
CA GLN A 224 6.03 5.68 -8.27
C GLN A 224 6.59 5.76 -6.84
N SER A 225 6.50 4.66 -6.08
CA SER A 225 6.97 4.60 -4.69
C SER A 225 7.88 3.37 -4.46
N PRO A 226 9.04 3.28 -5.12
CA PRO A 226 9.85 2.06 -5.15
C PRO A 226 10.38 1.63 -3.78
N HIS A 227 10.65 2.56 -2.87
CA HIS A 227 11.08 2.23 -1.51
C HIS A 227 9.96 1.60 -0.67
N ILE A 228 8.67 1.82 -0.99
CA ILE A 228 7.52 1.28 -0.23
C ILE A 228 6.87 0.11 -0.96
N GLU A 229 6.76 0.17 -2.29
CA GLU A 229 5.88 -0.72 -3.05
C GLU A 229 6.60 -1.87 -3.76
N PHE A 230 7.93 -1.98 -3.66
CA PHE A 230 8.68 -2.95 -4.45
C PHE A 230 8.29 -4.40 -4.13
N ASP A 231 8.30 -4.81 -2.85
CA ASP A 231 7.96 -6.19 -2.50
C ASP A 231 6.47 -6.47 -2.70
N THR A 232 5.62 -5.50 -2.39
CA THR A 232 4.17 -5.65 -2.37
C THR A 232 3.63 -5.89 -3.78
N VAL A 233 4.10 -5.14 -4.79
CA VAL A 233 3.65 -5.31 -6.18
C VAL A 233 4.14 -6.65 -6.75
N ILE A 234 5.36 -7.07 -6.41
CA ILE A 234 5.93 -8.34 -6.89
C ILE A 234 5.13 -9.52 -6.35
N ASN A 235 4.85 -9.53 -5.03
CA ASN A 235 4.11 -10.62 -4.40
C ASN A 235 2.64 -10.65 -4.86
N GLN A 236 2.00 -9.49 -5.03
CA GLN A 236 0.63 -9.40 -5.53
C GLN A 236 0.52 -9.94 -6.96
N ILE A 237 1.41 -9.51 -7.87
CA ILE A 237 1.40 -10.00 -9.26
C ILE A 237 1.66 -11.51 -9.31
N LEU A 238 2.63 -12.01 -8.52
CA LEU A 238 2.91 -13.45 -8.50
C LEU A 238 1.68 -14.26 -8.05
N THR A 239 0.89 -13.71 -7.13
CA THR A 239 -0.39 -14.28 -6.71
C THR A 239 -1.39 -14.35 -7.85
N TRP A 240 -1.56 -13.26 -8.60
CA TRP A 240 -2.42 -13.26 -9.79
C TRP A 240 -1.99 -14.26 -10.84
N LEU A 241 -0.69 -14.33 -11.15
CA LEU A 241 -0.16 -15.27 -12.15
C LEU A 241 -0.45 -16.73 -11.78
N TYR A 242 -0.37 -17.08 -10.50
CA TYR A 242 -0.75 -18.42 -10.02
C TYR A 242 -2.23 -18.71 -10.29
N HIS A 243 -3.13 -17.80 -9.92
CA HIS A 243 -4.57 -17.95 -10.14
C HIS A 243 -4.94 -18.03 -11.63
N TRP A 244 -4.18 -17.36 -12.50
CA TRP A 244 -4.35 -17.42 -13.94
C TRP A 244 -3.68 -18.65 -14.59
N GLY A 245 -3.03 -19.52 -13.82
CA GLY A 245 -2.32 -20.69 -14.33
C GLY A 245 -1.06 -20.36 -15.13
N VAL A 246 -0.51 -19.16 -14.95
CA VAL A 246 0.70 -18.67 -15.63
C VAL A 246 1.93 -19.03 -14.80
N THR A 247 2.65 -20.06 -15.24
CA THR A 247 3.76 -20.67 -14.49
C THR A 247 5.13 -20.27 -15.04
N SER A 248 6.19 -20.40 -14.23
CA SER A 248 7.56 -19.97 -14.57
C SER A 248 8.22 -20.76 -15.71
N ASP A 249 7.75 -21.98 -15.97
CA ASP A 249 8.15 -22.79 -17.13
C ASP A 249 7.57 -22.24 -18.44
N LYS A 250 6.37 -21.65 -18.39
CA LYS A 250 5.65 -21.12 -19.58
C LYS A 250 5.93 -19.63 -19.85
N SER A 251 6.07 -18.83 -18.79
CA SER A 251 6.19 -17.37 -18.89
C SER A 251 7.55 -16.87 -18.39
N LYS A 252 8.22 -16.07 -19.21
CA LYS A 252 9.46 -15.39 -18.82
C LYS A 252 9.21 -14.35 -17.73
N LEU A 253 8.07 -13.66 -17.78
CA LEU A 253 7.65 -12.73 -16.72
C LEU A 253 7.48 -13.47 -15.39
N ALA A 254 6.72 -14.58 -15.37
CA ALA A 254 6.48 -15.36 -14.16
C ALA A 254 7.78 -15.89 -13.55
N ARG A 255 8.72 -16.33 -14.39
CA ARG A 255 10.05 -16.77 -13.95
C ARG A 255 10.83 -15.63 -13.29
N GLU A 256 10.88 -14.47 -13.92
CA GLU A 256 11.61 -13.32 -13.39
C GLU A 256 10.99 -12.81 -12.09
N LEU A 257 9.66 -12.69 -12.04
CA LEU A 257 8.95 -12.33 -10.81
C LEU A 257 9.20 -13.34 -9.69
N SER A 258 9.17 -14.63 -9.98
CA SER A 258 9.44 -15.67 -8.98
C SER A 258 10.88 -15.58 -8.43
N ASN A 259 11.86 -15.30 -9.30
CA ASN A 259 13.25 -15.10 -8.89
C ASN A 259 13.41 -13.85 -8.00
N VAL A 260 12.78 -12.73 -8.40
CA VAL A 260 12.79 -11.50 -7.60
C VAL A 260 12.11 -11.72 -6.25
N ALA A 261 10.93 -12.34 -6.24
CA ALA A 261 10.18 -12.62 -5.02
C ALA A 261 10.97 -13.53 -4.07
N ALA A 262 11.61 -14.59 -4.59
CA ALA A 262 12.48 -15.47 -3.82
C ALA A 262 13.67 -14.73 -3.20
N GLN A 263 14.32 -13.85 -3.97
CA GLN A 263 15.44 -13.05 -3.47
C GLN A 263 14.97 -12.05 -2.41
N ASN A 264 13.89 -11.31 -2.68
CA ASN A 264 13.32 -10.34 -1.76
C ASN A 264 12.95 -11.01 -0.43
N GLN A 265 12.38 -12.22 -0.48
CA GLN A 265 12.04 -13.01 0.70
C GLN A 265 13.28 -13.40 1.52
N LYS A 266 14.33 -13.89 0.87
CA LYS A 266 15.60 -14.22 1.55
C LYS A 266 16.19 -13.00 2.24
N GLU A 267 16.16 -11.85 1.58
CA GLU A 267 16.67 -10.59 2.12
C GLU A 267 15.86 -10.13 3.35
N ARG A 268 14.52 -10.24 3.31
CA ARG A 268 13.65 -10.00 4.48
C ARG A 268 13.97 -10.96 5.62
N ILE A 269 14.14 -12.26 5.35
CA ILE A 269 14.52 -13.24 6.39
C ILE A 269 15.88 -12.89 7.01
N SER A 270 16.85 -12.47 6.20
CA SER A 270 18.17 -12.05 6.67
C SER A 270 18.20 -10.64 7.29
N GLN A 271 17.08 -9.91 7.23
CA GLN A 271 16.94 -8.53 7.69
C GLN A 271 17.97 -7.58 7.05
N ASN A 272 18.44 -7.91 5.86
CA ASN A 272 19.50 -7.18 5.18
C ASN A 272 19.26 -7.14 3.68
N ARG A 273 18.92 -5.95 3.17
CA ARG A 273 18.83 -5.67 1.74
C ARG A 273 19.59 -4.40 1.41
N ILE A 274 20.80 -4.57 0.90
CA ILE A 274 21.56 -3.47 0.29
C ILE A 274 21.33 -3.52 -1.22
N VAL A 275 20.57 -2.55 -1.72
CA VAL A 275 20.34 -2.39 -3.16
C VAL A 275 21.55 -1.71 -3.78
N ALA A 276 22.21 -2.43 -4.70
CA ALA A 276 23.32 -1.88 -5.46
C ALA A 276 22.84 -0.80 -6.43
N SER A 277 23.58 0.30 -6.51
CA SER A 277 23.28 1.38 -7.44
C SER A 277 23.49 0.93 -8.90
N THR A 278 22.81 1.62 -9.82
CA THR A 278 22.96 1.38 -11.25
C THR A 278 23.11 2.71 -11.99
N LYS A 279 23.93 2.70 -13.05
CA LYS A 279 24.07 3.84 -13.97
C LYS A 279 22.90 3.97 -14.95
N LYS A 280 22.12 2.91 -15.12
CA LYS A 280 20.92 2.94 -15.95
C LYS A 280 19.88 3.84 -15.27
N LYS A 281 19.20 4.66 -16.08
CA LYS A 281 18.04 5.43 -15.63
C LYS A 281 16.77 4.76 -16.14
N PRO A 282 15.68 4.75 -15.36
CA PRO A 282 14.40 4.33 -15.90
C PRO A 282 14.02 5.27 -17.05
N THR A 283 13.47 4.71 -18.11
CA THR A 283 12.85 5.45 -19.22
C THR A 283 11.36 5.66 -19.01
N PHE A 284 10.83 5.13 -17.90
CA PHE A 284 9.44 5.24 -17.51
C PHE A 284 8.95 6.71 -17.51
N LYS A 285 7.98 6.99 -18.38
CA LYS A 285 7.06 8.12 -18.25
C LYS A 285 5.76 7.53 -17.72
N PRO A 286 5.13 8.09 -16.68
CA PRO A 286 3.84 7.62 -16.19
C PRO A 286 2.90 7.36 -17.35
N ALA A 287 2.38 6.14 -17.46
CA ALA A 287 1.41 5.82 -18.48
C ALA A 287 0.15 6.66 -18.20
N THR A 288 -0.03 7.77 -18.93
CA THR A 288 -1.22 8.61 -18.82
C THR A 288 -2.41 8.04 -19.58
N GLN A 289 -2.26 6.91 -20.30
CA GLN A 289 -3.32 6.31 -21.11
C GLN A 289 -3.34 4.79 -21.02
N ALA A 290 -4.54 4.23 -20.90
CA ALA A 290 -4.79 2.80 -21.03
C ALA A 290 -4.41 2.32 -22.44
N ILE A 291 -3.72 1.18 -22.54
CA ILE A 291 -3.42 0.55 -23.84
C ILE A 291 -4.73 -0.01 -24.40
N GLY A 292 -5.34 0.74 -25.32
CA GLY A 292 -6.57 0.31 -25.99
C GLY A 292 -7.44 1.41 -26.56
N GLU A 293 -7.33 2.66 -26.06
CA GLU A 293 -7.96 3.77 -26.77
C GLU A 293 -7.14 4.06 -28.02
N LYS A 294 -7.62 3.56 -29.17
CA LYS A 294 -7.24 4.15 -30.45
C LYS A 294 -7.41 5.66 -30.27
N PRO A 295 -6.41 6.49 -30.62
CA PRO A 295 -6.66 7.92 -30.72
C PRO A 295 -7.86 8.06 -31.64
N SER A 296 -8.93 8.70 -31.14
CA SER A 296 -10.09 9.00 -31.97
C SER A 296 -9.54 9.64 -33.23
N SER A 297 -9.67 8.90 -34.34
CA SER A 297 -8.99 9.29 -35.55
C SER A 297 -9.50 10.67 -35.92
N TRP A 298 -8.59 11.53 -36.36
CA TRP A 298 -8.80 12.87 -36.91
C TRP A 298 -9.83 12.98 -38.06
N LYS A 299 -10.65 11.96 -38.31
CA LYS A 299 -11.65 11.89 -39.37
C LYS A 299 -13.01 12.50 -39.04
N ASP A 300 -13.29 12.89 -37.79
CA ASP A 300 -14.58 13.53 -37.44
C ASP A 300 -14.60 15.06 -37.59
N LYS A 301 -13.52 15.68 -38.12
CA LYS A 301 -13.49 17.13 -38.40
C LYS A 301 -13.91 17.56 -39.81
N PHE A 302 -14.31 16.62 -40.68
CA PHE A 302 -14.86 16.95 -42.00
C PHE A 302 -16.18 16.22 -42.26
N ARG A 303 -17.22 16.56 -41.48
CA ARG A 303 -18.60 16.29 -41.88
C ARG A 303 -19.56 17.34 -41.31
N LYS A 304 -19.35 18.58 -41.73
CA LYS A 304 -20.39 19.62 -41.83
C LYS A 304 -20.18 20.34 -43.15
N SER A 305 -20.78 19.77 -44.19
CA SER A 305 -21.27 20.47 -45.37
C SER A 305 -22.78 20.45 -45.27
#